data_AF-A0A7S4CI87-F1
#
_entry.id   AF-A0A7S4CI87-F1
#
_cell.length_a   1.000
_cell.length_b   1.000
_cell.length_c   1.000
_cell.angle_alpha   90.00
_cell.angle_beta   90.00
_cell.angle_gamma   90.00
#
_symmetry.space_group_name_H-M   'P 1'
#
loop_
_entity.id
_entity.type
_entity.pdbx_description
1 polymer ?
#
loop_
_entity_poly.entity_id
_entity_poly.type
_entity_poly.pdbx_seq_one_letter_code
_entity_poly.pdbx_strand_id
1 'polypeptide(L)'
;GAPASEAEAYEHAEFDDIFHDGEVRVKPERMIFVNDGAQGTTFADIGVDPALCSALHECGFDEPISIQRGAFEPILKGIDVVMASQTGSGKTLAYLVPLLHDLLAAGTRQRK
;
A
#
# COMPACT_ATOMS: atom_id res chain seq x y z
N GLY A 1 -31.43 2.29 -7.50
CA GLY A 1 -30.35 3.07 -6.89
C GLY A 1 -29.96 2.36 -5.62
N ALA A 2 -28.76 1.79 -5.58
CA ALA A 2 -28.28 1.16 -4.36
C ALA A 2 -28.03 2.25 -3.29
N PRO A 3 -28.44 2.02 -2.03
CA PRO A 3 -28.30 2.99 -0.96
C PRO A 3 -26.84 3.10 -0.51
N ALA A 4 -26.52 4.23 0.11
CA ALA A 4 -25.20 4.62 0.62
C ALA A 4 -24.63 3.72 1.75
N SER A 5 -25.23 2.56 2.06
CA SER A 5 -24.85 1.71 3.19
C SER A 5 -23.89 0.55 2.84
N GLU A 6 -23.66 0.27 1.55
CA GLU A 6 -22.83 -0.87 1.12
C GLU A 6 -21.33 -0.55 1.20
N ALA A 7 -20.91 0.71 1.11
CA ALA A 7 -19.49 1.07 1.14
C ALA A 7 -18.86 0.92 2.53
N GLU A 8 -19.65 1.17 3.59
CA GLU A 8 -19.22 1.16 5.00
C GLU A 8 -19.05 -0.26 5.56
N ALA A 9 -19.59 -1.29 4.88
CA ALA A 9 -19.53 -2.68 5.34
C ALA A 9 -18.22 -3.42 4.96
N TYR A 10 -17.38 -2.83 4.10
CA TYR A 10 -16.21 -3.52 3.51
C TYR A 10 -14.84 -2.96 3.91
N GLU A 11 -14.78 -1.86 4.66
CA GLU A 11 -13.52 -1.33 5.24
C GLU A 11 -13.04 -2.13 6.47
N HIS A 12 -13.86 -3.06 6.98
CA HIS A 12 -13.60 -3.84 8.19
C HIS A 12 -13.82 -5.35 8.01
N ALA A 13 -13.39 -5.91 6.87
CA ALA A 13 -13.43 -7.36 6.67
C ALA A 13 -12.35 -8.06 7.52
N GLU A 14 -12.74 -8.92 8.47
CA GLU A 14 -11.78 -9.79 9.18
C GLU A 14 -11.25 -10.89 8.26
N PHE A 15 -10.10 -11.50 8.58
CA PHE A 15 -9.47 -12.52 7.73
C PHE A 15 -10.41 -13.70 7.41
N ASP A 16 -11.27 -14.08 8.36
CA ASP A 16 -12.30 -15.13 8.19
C ASP A 16 -13.57 -14.61 7.48
N ASP A 17 -13.77 -13.29 7.39
CA ASP A 17 -14.79 -12.64 6.57
C ASP A 17 -14.28 -12.37 5.14
N ILE A 18 -12.95 -12.33 4.96
CA ILE A 18 -12.29 -12.36 3.67
C ILE A 18 -12.24 -13.80 3.17
N PHE A 19 -12.06 -14.79 4.04
CA PHE A 19 -11.99 -16.22 3.74
C PHE A 19 -12.83 -17.04 4.74
N HIS A 20 -14.07 -17.39 4.38
CA HIS A 20 -14.92 -18.26 5.21
C HIS A 20 -15.20 -19.58 4.48
N ASP A 21 -15.01 -20.74 5.13
CA ASP A 21 -15.17 -22.07 4.50
C ASP A 21 -14.38 -22.27 3.18
N GLY A 22 -13.30 -21.50 2.99
CA GLY A 22 -12.47 -21.52 1.78
C GLY A 22 -12.96 -20.60 0.65
N GLU A 23 -14.02 -19.80 0.86
CA GLU A 23 -14.53 -18.85 -0.13
C GLU A 23 -14.24 -17.38 0.24
N VAL A 24 -13.93 -16.57 -0.79
CA VAL A 24 -13.62 -15.14 -0.62
C VAL A 24 -14.88 -14.28 -0.59
N ARG A 25 -15.04 -13.43 0.42
CA ARG A 25 -16.28 -12.64 0.66
C ARG A 25 -16.17 -11.12 0.47
N VAL A 26 -14.97 -10.56 0.30
CA VAL A 26 -14.79 -9.17 -0.16
C VAL A 26 -15.01 -9.10 -1.67
N LYS A 27 -15.75 -8.09 -2.16
CA LYS A 27 -15.93 -7.91 -3.61
C LYS A 27 -14.53 -7.75 -4.25
N PRO A 28 -14.12 -8.61 -5.20
CA PRO A 28 -12.75 -8.66 -5.74
C PRO A 28 -12.31 -7.35 -6.40
N GLU A 29 -13.26 -6.51 -6.76
CA GLU A 29 -13.11 -5.18 -7.35
C GLU A 29 -12.59 -4.09 -6.38
N ARG A 30 -12.41 -4.40 -5.09
CA ARG A 30 -11.73 -3.51 -4.11
C ARG A 30 -10.39 -4.03 -3.59
N MET A 31 -9.93 -5.19 -4.06
CA MET A 31 -8.72 -5.83 -3.54
C MET A 31 -7.65 -5.89 -4.64
N ILE A 32 -6.54 -5.17 -4.44
CA ILE A 32 -5.41 -5.27 -5.36
C ILE A 32 -4.41 -6.29 -4.80
N PHE A 33 -4.26 -7.39 -5.53
CA PHE A 33 -3.13 -8.28 -5.36
C PHE A 33 -1.90 -7.61 -5.95
N VAL A 34 -0.98 -7.22 -5.09
CA VAL A 34 0.28 -6.59 -5.49
C VAL A 34 1.13 -7.62 -6.24
N ASN A 35 1.04 -7.59 -7.58
CA ASN A 35 1.86 -8.42 -8.44
C ASN A 35 3.21 -7.74 -8.71
N ASP A 36 4.20 -8.50 -9.19
CA ASP A 36 5.55 -7.98 -9.41
C ASP A 36 5.54 -6.77 -10.36
N GLY A 37 5.79 -5.56 -9.84
CA GLY A 37 5.91 -4.34 -10.66
C GLY A 37 7.09 -4.40 -11.65
N ALA A 38 7.23 -3.41 -12.53
CA ALA A 38 8.36 -3.29 -13.44
C ALA A 38 9.70 -3.14 -12.67
N GLN A 39 10.69 -4.00 -12.95
CA GLN A 39 12.01 -4.01 -12.31
C GLN A 39 12.87 -2.82 -12.77
N GLY A 40 13.81 -2.37 -11.93
CA GLY A 40 14.81 -1.35 -12.30
C GLY A 40 14.34 0.11 -12.23
N THR A 41 13.29 0.40 -11.44
CA THR A 41 12.85 1.77 -11.12
C THR A 41 13.26 2.11 -9.70
N THR A 42 13.86 3.29 -9.49
CA THR A 42 14.24 3.79 -8.17
C THR A 42 13.02 4.28 -7.36
N PHE A 43 13.21 4.57 -6.06
CA PHE A 43 12.17 5.23 -5.26
C PHE A 43 11.79 6.62 -5.81
N ALA A 44 12.75 7.33 -6.39
CA ALA A 44 12.50 8.63 -7.01
C ALA A 44 11.64 8.50 -8.29
N ASP A 45 11.85 7.46 -9.09
CA ASP A 45 11.09 7.22 -10.32
C ASP A 45 9.60 6.94 -10.06
N ILE A 46 9.28 6.38 -8.89
CA ILE A 46 7.89 6.15 -8.46
C ILE A 46 7.31 7.33 -7.66
N GLY A 47 8.04 8.45 -7.54
CA GLY A 47 7.53 9.69 -6.96
C GLY A 47 7.64 9.79 -5.43
N VAL A 48 8.49 8.98 -4.78
CA VAL A 48 8.74 9.10 -3.34
C VAL A 48 9.36 10.46 -3.01
N ASP A 49 9.06 10.97 -1.81
CA ASP A 49 9.56 12.27 -1.36
C ASP A 49 11.11 12.26 -1.33
N PRO A 50 11.80 13.33 -1.79
CA PRO A 50 13.26 13.36 -1.84
C PRO A 50 13.95 13.14 -0.48
N ALA A 51 13.38 13.67 0.62
CA ALA A 51 13.94 13.46 1.95
C ALA A 51 13.83 11.99 2.38
N LEU A 52 12.71 11.35 2.04
CA LEU A 52 12.51 9.92 2.27
C LEU A 52 13.42 9.07 1.39
N CYS A 53 13.65 9.44 0.13
CA CYS A 53 14.63 8.77 -0.74
C CYS A 53 16.04 8.79 -0.12
N SER A 54 16.48 9.94 0.42
CA SER A 54 17.77 10.05 1.10
C SER A 54 17.85 9.13 2.31
N ALA A 55 16.82 9.13 3.17
CA ALA A 55 16.77 8.28 4.35
C ALA A 55 16.77 6.78 4.02
N LEU A 56 16.06 6.39 2.95
CA LEU A 56 16.05 5.02 2.44
C LEU A 56 17.44 4.59 1.97
N HIS A 57 18.13 5.44 1.20
CA HIS A 57 19.49 5.19 0.73
C HIS A 57 20.48 5.04 1.89
N GLU A 58 20.42 5.92 2.90
CA GLU A 58 21.26 5.81 4.12
C GLU A 58 21.02 4.51 4.90
N CYS A 59 19.81 3.96 4.81
CA CYS A 59 19.45 2.67 5.39
C CYS A 59 19.81 1.47 4.51
N GLY A 60 20.40 1.69 3.32
CA GLY A 60 20.76 0.63 2.36
C GLY A 60 19.62 0.15 1.48
N PHE A 61 18.57 0.96 1.29
CA PHE A 61 17.46 0.69 0.38
C PHE A 61 17.56 1.57 -0.87
N ASP A 62 18.26 1.09 -1.88
CA ASP A 62 18.49 1.85 -3.13
C ASP A 62 17.31 1.81 -4.08
N GLU A 63 16.67 0.64 -4.20
CA GLU A 63 15.56 0.41 -5.12
C GLU A 63 14.41 -0.32 -4.43
N PRO A 64 13.15 0.05 -4.73
CA PRO A 64 12.00 -0.68 -4.25
C PRO A 64 11.96 -2.07 -4.91
N ILE A 65 11.78 -3.09 -4.08
CA ILE A 65 11.48 -4.45 -4.60
C ILE A 65 10.02 -4.52 -5.08
N SER A 66 9.68 -5.60 -5.77
CA SER A 66 8.43 -5.68 -6.53
C SER A 66 7.16 -5.43 -5.74
N ILE A 67 7.07 -6.00 -4.52
CA ILE A 67 5.92 -5.80 -3.64
C ILE A 67 5.81 -4.37 -3.11
N GLN A 68 6.92 -3.64 -3.02
CA GLN A 68 6.92 -2.23 -2.61
C GLN A 68 6.44 -1.35 -3.75
N ARG A 69 6.89 -1.62 -4.99
CA ARG A 69 6.47 -0.90 -6.20
C ARG A 69 4.96 -1.01 -6.42
N GLY A 70 4.42 -2.22 -6.39
CA GLY A 70 3.00 -2.41 -6.65
C GLY A 70 2.08 -1.99 -5.50
N ALA A 71 2.60 -1.85 -4.27
CA ALA A 71 1.83 -1.34 -3.13
C ALA A 71 1.77 0.19 -3.07
N PHE A 72 2.76 0.89 -3.65
CA PHE A 72 2.91 2.34 -3.51
C PHE A 72 1.67 3.12 -3.97
N GLU A 73 1.30 2.97 -5.25
CA GLU A 73 0.20 3.75 -5.86
C GLU A 73 -1.19 3.41 -5.28
N PRO A 74 -1.56 2.13 -5.05
CA PRO A 74 -2.81 1.81 -4.35
C PRO A 74 -2.92 2.44 -2.96
N ILE A 75 -1.86 2.38 -2.16
CA ILE A 75 -1.86 2.92 -0.80
C ILE A 75 -1.99 4.44 -0.82
N LEU A 76 -1.30 5.14 -1.73
CA LEU A 76 -1.46 6.59 -1.90
C LEU A 76 -2.88 7.00 -2.33
N LYS A 77 -3.59 6.13 -3.05
CA LYS A 77 -4.99 6.35 -3.42
C LYS A 77 -5.99 6.07 -2.29
N GLY A 78 -5.50 5.66 -1.11
CA GLY A 78 -6.33 5.24 0.02
C GLY A 78 -7.11 3.95 -0.28
N ILE A 79 -6.59 3.09 -1.16
CA ILE A 79 -7.19 1.79 -1.47
C ILE A 79 -6.67 0.76 -0.48
N ASP A 80 -7.56 -0.09 0.05
CA ASP A 80 -7.18 -1.21 0.90
C ASP A 80 -6.36 -2.24 0.12
N VAL A 81 -5.21 -2.62 0.68
CA VAL A 81 -4.25 -3.53 0.03
C VAL A 81 -4.02 -4.76 0.90
N VAL A 82 -4.24 -5.94 0.32
CA VAL A 82 -3.79 -7.20 0.90
C VAL A 82 -2.48 -7.64 0.24
N MET A 83 -1.42 -7.69 1.06
CA MET A 83 -0.09 -8.12 0.64
C MET A 83 0.19 -9.55 1.09
N ALA A 84 -0.08 -10.52 0.21
CA ALA A 84 0.22 -11.93 0.46
C ALA A 84 1.63 -12.29 -0.02
N SER A 85 2.59 -12.36 0.90
CA SER A 85 3.98 -12.76 0.59
C SER A 85 4.69 -13.34 1.82
N GLN A 86 5.76 -14.11 1.62
CA GLN A 86 6.55 -14.73 2.69
C GLN A 86 7.25 -13.68 3.59
N THR A 87 7.62 -14.07 4.81
CA THR A 87 8.43 -13.24 5.72
C THR A 87 9.78 -12.89 5.06
N GLY A 88 10.29 -11.68 5.32
CA GLY A 88 11.53 -11.19 4.69
C GLY A 88 11.34 -10.57 3.30
N SER A 89 10.13 -10.62 2.73
CA SER A 89 9.84 -10.05 1.41
C SER A 89 9.68 -8.52 1.38
N GLY A 90 10.08 -7.80 2.43
CA GLY A 90 10.01 -6.33 2.47
C GLY A 90 8.62 -5.68 2.51
N LYS A 91 7.56 -6.41 2.95
CA LYS A 91 6.20 -5.86 3.17
C LYS A 91 6.16 -4.64 4.09
N THR A 92 7.09 -4.57 5.05
CA THR A 92 7.17 -3.44 5.98
C THR A 92 7.41 -2.11 5.27
N LEU A 93 8.39 -2.05 4.37
CA LEU A 93 8.61 -0.85 3.56
C LEU A 93 7.50 -0.64 2.52
N ALA A 94 6.84 -1.72 2.07
CA ALA A 94 5.79 -1.63 1.06
C ALA A 94 4.60 -0.77 1.53
N TYR A 95 4.25 -0.79 2.82
CA TYR A 95 3.25 0.12 3.37
C TYR A 95 3.84 1.38 4.01
N LEU A 96 5.04 1.31 4.61
CA LEU A 96 5.62 2.49 5.29
C LEU A 96 6.05 3.59 4.32
N VAL A 97 6.65 3.24 3.18
CA VAL A 97 7.13 4.23 2.21
C VAL A 97 6.02 5.15 1.71
N PRO A 98 4.87 4.64 1.20
CA PRO A 98 3.77 5.51 0.77
C PRO A 98 3.16 6.32 1.94
N LEU A 99 3.06 5.75 3.15
CA LEU A 99 2.54 6.49 4.32
C LEU A 99 3.47 7.63 4.75
N LEU A 100 4.78 7.38 4.81
CA LEU A 100 5.75 8.41 5.17
C LEU A 100 5.83 9.50 4.10
N HIS A 101 5.73 9.13 2.82
CA HIS A 101 5.61 10.07 1.72
C HIS A 101 4.40 11.01 1.92
N ASP A 102 3.21 10.45 2.20
CA ASP A 102 2.00 11.25 2.41
C ASP A 102 2.10 12.12 3.68
N LEU A 103 2.70 11.61 4.76
CA LEU A 103 2.94 12.40 5.98
C LEU A 103 3.88 13.58 5.76
N LEU A 104 4.93 13.40 4.96
CA LEU A 104 5.86 14.48 4.60
C LEU A 104 5.17 15.53 3.73
N ALA A 105 4.30 15.11 2.79
CA ALA A 105 3.48 16.02 2.01
C ALA A 105 2.43 16.76 2.87
N ALA A 106 1.82 16.07 3.84
CA ALA A 106 0.79 16.58 4.73
C ALA A 106 1.34 17.51 5.84
N GLY A 107 2.66 17.56 6.05
CA GLY A 107 3.37 18.40 7.04
C GLY A 107 3.12 19.92 6.94
N THR A 108 2.29 20.38 6.00
CA THR A 108 1.77 21.74 5.89
C THR A 108 0.39 21.96 6.50
N ARG A 109 -0.33 20.91 6.95
CA ARG A 109 -1.66 21.06 7.57
C ARG A 109 -1.55 21.04 9.09
N GLN A 110 -1.36 22.21 9.68
CA GLN A 110 -1.60 22.44 11.11
C GLN A 110 -3.02 21.92 11.45
N ARG A 111 -3.11 20.90 12.31
CA ARG A 111 -4.38 20.51 12.92
C ARG A 111 -4.82 21.67 13.83
N LYS A 112 -5.94 22.29 13.48
CA LYS A 112 -6.58 23.37 14.21
C LYS A 112 -7.47 22.82 15.32
#